data_AF-A0A7C1M9W3-F1
#
_entry.id   AF-A0A7C1M9W3-F1
#
_cell.length_a   1.000
_cell.length_b   1.000
_cell.length_c   1.000
_cell.angle_alpha   90.00
_cell.angle_beta   90.00
_cell.angle_gamma   90.00
#
_symmetry.space_group_name_H-M   'P 1'
#
loop_
_entity.id
_entity.type
_entity.pdbx_description
1 polymer ?
#
loop_
_entity_poly.entity_id
_entity_poly.type
_entity_poly.pdbx_seq_one_letter_code
_entity_poly.pdbx_strand_id
1 'polypeptide(L)'
;MLEGFLAAHQKQVRRLETSRVVVRKEAPIKNKVGLVTGGGSGHKPAFIGYVGKGLMDAVAVGDIFSSPSAQQIYDAIKAVDSGKGVLCVLGNYSGDVMNFDMAAEMARDEGIEVEQVIINDDVGSGPKEEMENRRGVAGEVVVWKAIGAKAEEGASLQETKEVAEKVNANTRSMGVAHSPCAVPSMLHGGEPNFTLGENEMEIGVGHHGEPGIERVAIKSADETTEILLSRILEDLPFKQRDEVSVLISG
;
A
#
# COMPACT_ATOMS: atom_id res chain seq x y z
N MET A 1 12.87 -11.08 -11.03
CA MET A 1 12.45 -9.68 -10.71
C MET A 1 13.22 -9.13 -9.53
N LEU A 2 13.06 -9.68 -8.32
CA LEU A 2 13.68 -9.13 -7.11
C LEU A 2 15.22 -9.03 -7.19
N GLU A 3 15.88 -10.05 -7.73
CA GLU A 3 17.34 -10.04 -7.95
C GLU A 3 17.79 -8.89 -8.87
N GLY A 4 17.02 -8.61 -9.93
CA GLY A 4 17.29 -7.50 -10.84
C GLY A 4 17.14 -6.13 -10.15
N PHE A 5 16.10 -5.97 -9.33
CA PHE A 5 15.92 -4.76 -8.51
C PHE A 5 17.11 -4.55 -7.55
N LEU A 6 17.51 -5.61 -6.85
CA LEU A 6 18.66 -5.54 -5.92
C LEU A 6 19.97 -5.22 -6.65
N ALA A 7 20.20 -5.78 -7.84
CA ALA A 7 21.38 -5.48 -8.64
C ALA A 7 21.40 -4.00 -9.09
N ALA A 8 20.24 -3.46 -9.49
CA ALA A 8 20.10 -2.06 -9.89
C ALA A 8 20.25 -1.07 -8.71
N HIS A 9 19.83 -1.47 -7.51
CA HIS A 9 19.73 -0.59 -6.32
C HIS A 9 20.61 -1.03 -5.14
N GLN A 10 21.70 -1.75 -5.41
CA GLN A 10 22.60 -2.32 -4.38
C GLN A 10 23.21 -1.30 -3.41
N LYS A 11 23.23 -0.02 -3.79
CA LYS A 11 23.71 1.09 -2.95
C LYS A 11 22.67 1.57 -1.95
N GLN A 12 21.38 1.37 -2.24
CA GLN A 12 20.27 1.89 -1.43
C GLN A 12 19.60 0.81 -0.57
N VAL A 13 19.52 -0.42 -1.07
CA VAL A 13 18.77 -1.50 -0.42
C VAL A 13 19.57 -2.80 -0.34
N ARG A 14 19.15 -3.69 0.55
CA ARG A 14 19.61 -5.08 0.65
C ARG A 14 18.41 -5.99 0.89
N ARG A 15 18.57 -7.29 0.60
CA ARG A 15 17.59 -8.32 0.96
C ARG A 15 18.03 -9.00 2.26
N LEU A 16 17.08 -9.47 3.07
CA LEU A 16 17.39 -10.43 4.14
C LEU A 16 17.66 -11.81 3.53
N GLU A 17 18.68 -12.52 4.03
CA GLU A 17 19.13 -13.78 3.42
C GLU A 17 18.04 -14.87 3.44
N THR A 18 17.26 -14.91 4.52
CA THR A 18 16.29 -15.97 4.80
C THR A 18 14.88 -15.67 4.29
N SER A 19 14.59 -14.46 3.82
CA SER A 19 13.23 -14.04 3.49
C SER A 19 13.16 -13.14 2.25
N ARG A 20 11.97 -13.01 1.64
CA ARG A 20 11.74 -12.03 0.56
C ARG A 20 11.41 -10.67 1.15
N VAL A 21 12.32 -10.16 1.97
CA VAL A 21 12.22 -8.85 2.60
C VAL A 21 13.32 -7.96 2.03
N VAL A 22 12.93 -6.79 1.54
CA VAL A 22 13.88 -5.75 1.13
C VAL A 22 13.92 -4.69 2.21
N VAL A 23 15.11 -4.31 2.62
CA VAL A 23 15.34 -3.28 3.64
C VAL A 23 16.31 -2.24 3.11
N ARG A 24 16.25 -1.03 3.65
CA ARG A 24 17.29 -0.02 3.42
C ARG A 24 18.64 -0.60 3.81
N LYS A 25 19.67 -0.26 3.03
CA LYS A 25 21.03 -0.77 3.24
C LYS A 25 21.53 -0.49 4.66
N GLU A 26 21.17 0.67 5.19
CA GLU A 26 21.57 1.20 6.49
C GLU A 26 20.66 0.76 7.65
N ALA A 27 19.58 0.01 7.40
CA ALA A 27 18.66 -0.40 8.45
C ALA A 27 19.31 -1.40 9.45
N PRO A 28 19.03 -1.27 10.76
CA PRO A 28 18.11 -0.31 11.38
C PRO A 28 18.71 1.11 11.49
N ILE A 29 17.86 2.13 11.31
CA ILE A 29 18.29 3.53 11.37
C ILE A 29 18.26 4.00 12.83
N LYS A 30 19.41 4.34 13.40
CA LYS A 30 19.54 4.75 14.80
C LYS A 30 18.65 5.96 15.12
N ASN A 31 18.00 5.92 16.29
CA ASN A 31 17.12 6.98 16.81
C ASN A 31 15.93 7.31 15.91
N LYS A 32 15.45 6.33 15.15
CA LYS A 32 14.32 6.50 14.23
C LYS A 32 13.33 5.37 14.40
N VAL A 33 12.04 5.68 14.38
CA VAL A 33 10.98 4.67 14.25
C VAL A 33 11.22 3.87 12.96
N GLY A 34 11.14 2.55 13.05
CA GLY A 34 11.21 1.69 11.87
C GLY A 34 9.89 1.74 11.09
N LEU A 35 9.96 1.84 9.76
CA LEU A 35 8.78 1.86 8.90
C LEU A 35 8.69 0.60 8.04
N VAL A 36 7.64 -0.20 8.22
CA VAL A 36 7.41 -1.44 7.48
C VAL A 36 6.12 -1.33 6.66
N THR A 37 6.18 -1.79 5.42
CA THR A 37 4.99 -2.10 4.61
C THR A 37 5.16 -3.48 3.97
N GLY A 38 4.21 -3.90 3.16
CA GLY A 38 4.25 -5.18 2.50
C GLY A 38 2.95 -5.49 1.80
N GLY A 39 2.97 -6.55 1.02
CA GLY A 39 1.80 -7.01 0.31
C GLY A 39 2.17 -7.91 -0.86
N GLY A 40 1.15 -8.28 -1.62
CA GLY A 40 1.30 -9.06 -2.84
C GLY A 40 2.20 -8.39 -3.87
N SER A 41 3.01 -9.19 -4.55
CA SER A 41 3.69 -8.77 -5.76
C SER A 41 2.67 -8.45 -6.86
N GLY A 42 2.99 -7.49 -7.73
CA GLY A 42 2.14 -7.19 -8.89
C GLY A 42 2.02 -5.69 -9.13
N HIS A 43 2.15 -4.92 -8.06
CA HIS A 43 1.82 -3.49 -8.02
C HIS A 43 3.02 -2.56 -8.24
N LYS A 44 4.06 -3.01 -8.96
CA LYS A 44 5.33 -2.27 -9.04
C LYS A 44 5.09 -0.87 -9.63
N PRO A 45 5.70 0.20 -9.08
CA PRO A 45 6.81 0.19 -8.13
C PRO A 45 6.43 -0.17 -6.69
N ALA A 46 5.14 -0.18 -6.33
CA ALA A 46 4.72 -0.67 -5.03
C ALA A 46 5.03 -2.18 -4.90
N PHE A 47 5.64 -2.62 -3.81
CA PHE A 47 6.06 -1.85 -2.64
C PHE A 47 7.56 -1.50 -2.66
N ILE A 48 8.38 -2.32 -3.33
CA ILE A 48 9.86 -2.27 -3.28
C ILE A 48 10.48 -0.94 -3.73
N GLY A 49 9.83 -0.19 -4.64
CA GLY A 49 10.30 1.10 -5.11
C GLY A 49 10.19 2.23 -4.08
N TYR A 50 9.46 2.00 -2.99
CA TYR A 50 9.24 2.97 -1.91
C TYR A 50 10.10 2.70 -0.67
N VAL A 51 11.11 1.82 -0.77
CA VAL A 51 12.10 1.63 0.30
C VAL A 51 13.25 2.61 0.11
N GLY A 52 13.43 3.54 1.06
CA GLY A 52 14.45 4.57 0.96
C GLY A 52 14.35 5.66 2.03
N LYS A 53 15.35 6.55 2.07
CA LYS A 53 15.36 7.69 2.99
C LYS A 53 14.14 8.58 2.75
N GLY A 54 13.40 8.90 3.82
CA GLY A 54 12.19 9.73 3.74
C GLY A 54 10.95 9.02 3.18
N LEU A 55 11.01 7.69 3.05
CA LEU A 55 9.95 6.75 2.69
C LEU A 55 10.01 5.54 3.66
N MET A 56 9.72 4.32 3.19
CA MET A 56 9.71 3.10 4.02
C MET A 56 11.11 2.55 4.27
N ASP A 57 11.30 1.86 5.39
CA ASP A 57 12.58 1.25 5.76
C ASP A 57 12.70 -0.21 5.34
N ALA A 58 11.57 -0.91 5.34
CA ALA A 58 11.48 -2.29 4.88
C ALA A 58 10.16 -2.59 4.21
N VAL A 59 10.19 -3.64 3.39
CA VAL A 59 9.04 -4.22 2.73
C VAL A 59 9.10 -5.73 2.77
N ALA A 60 8.02 -6.36 3.25
CA ALA A 60 7.80 -7.79 3.09
C ALA A 60 7.12 -8.07 1.74
N VAL A 61 7.74 -8.87 0.88
CA VAL A 61 7.29 -9.10 -0.49
C VAL A 61 6.64 -10.48 -0.61
N GLY A 62 5.31 -10.48 -0.78
CA GLY A 62 4.52 -11.69 -1.03
C GLY A 62 4.59 -12.16 -2.48
N ASP A 63 3.88 -13.26 -2.75
CA ASP A 63 3.66 -13.76 -4.11
C ASP A 63 2.69 -12.88 -4.90
N ILE A 64 2.47 -13.19 -6.18
CA ILE A 64 1.64 -12.32 -7.02
C ILE A 64 0.21 -12.28 -6.45
N PHE A 65 -0.23 -11.08 -6.07
CA PHE A 65 -1.54 -10.81 -5.45
C PHE A 65 -1.81 -11.65 -4.19
N SER A 66 -0.76 -12.03 -3.46
CA SER A 66 -0.86 -12.80 -2.22
C SER A 66 0.02 -12.18 -1.16
N SER A 67 -0.59 -11.90 0.00
CA SER A 67 0.09 -11.32 1.16
C SER A 67 1.40 -12.06 1.53
N PRO A 68 2.46 -11.35 1.94
CA PRO A 68 3.63 -11.99 2.55
C PRO A 68 3.23 -12.75 3.83
N SER A 69 3.96 -13.79 4.18
CA SER A 69 3.67 -14.51 5.43
C SER A 69 3.99 -13.66 6.66
N ALA A 70 3.30 -13.94 7.77
CA ALA A 70 3.58 -13.32 9.07
C ALA A 70 5.08 -13.37 9.44
N GLN A 71 5.76 -14.49 9.16
CA GLN A 71 7.20 -14.63 9.39
C GLN A 71 8.02 -13.61 8.58
N GLN A 72 7.68 -13.37 7.31
CA GLN A 72 8.38 -12.37 6.49
C GLN A 72 8.17 -10.95 7.03
N ILE A 73 6.97 -10.62 7.48
CA ILE A 73 6.66 -9.31 8.05
C ILE A 73 7.40 -9.13 9.37
N TYR A 74 7.38 -10.14 10.25
CA TYR A 74 8.12 -10.13 11.51
C TYR A 74 9.64 -9.99 11.29
N ASP A 75 10.21 -10.68 10.29
CA ASP A 75 11.62 -10.52 9.92
C ASP A 75 11.90 -9.07 9.47
N ALA A 76 10.96 -8.43 8.77
CA ALA A 76 11.07 -7.03 8.36
C ALA A 76 11.03 -6.09 9.57
N ILE A 77 10.10 -6.30 10.52
CA ILE A 77 9.99 -5.55 11.78
C ILE A 77 11.32 -5.62 12.53
N LYS A 78 11.86 -6.83 12.74
CA LYS A 78 13.15 -7.01 13.45
C LYS A 78 14.32 -6.35 12.74
N ALA A 79 14.32 -6.34 11.42
CA ALA A 79 15.41 -5.75 10.66
C ALA A 79 15.45 -4.21 10.71
N VAL A 80 14.33 -3.56 11.08
CA VAL A 80 14.24 -2.09 11.15
C VAL A 80 14.08 -1.55 12.57
N ASP A 81 13.84 -2.39 13.57
CA ASP A 81 13.79 -1.94 14.95
C ASP A 81 15.14 -1.35 15.40
N SER A 82 15.09 -0.09 15.83
CA SER A 82 16.24 0.65 16.37
C SER A 82 16.13 0.90 17.88
N GLY A 83 15.14 0.28 18.54
CA GLY A 83 14.74 0.56 19.93
C GLY A 83 13.83 1.78 20.06
N LYS A 84 13.18 2.19 18.96
CA LYS A 84 12.21 3.30 18.89
C LYS A 84 10.82 2.85 18.47
N GLY A 85 10.60 1.54 18.41
CA GLY A 85 9.37 0.93 17.91
C GLY A 85 9.30 0.94 16.38
N VAL A 86 8.28 0.26 15.87
CA VAL A 86 8.05 0.03 14.44
C VAL A 86 6.59 0.34 14.08
N LEU A 87 6.39 1.17 13.06
CA LEU A 87 5.08 1.42 12.48
C LEU A 87 4.91 0.58 11.21
N CYS A 88 3.91 -0.31 11.22
CA CYS A 88 3.47 -1.03 10.04
C CYS A 88 2.33 -0.27 9.34
N VAL A 89 2.47 -0.05 8.03
CA VAL A 89 1.43 0.59 7.22
C VAL A 89 1.12 -0.28 6.01
N LEU A 90 -0.14 -0.65 5.87
CA LEU A 90 -0.62 -1.69 4.95
C LEU A 90 -1.99 -1.33 4.37
N GLY A 91 -2.29 -1.82 3.18
CA GLY A 91 -3.62 -1.75 2.58
C GLY A 91 -4.62 -2.65 3.30
N ASN A 92 -5.90 -2.26 3.28
CA ASN A 92 -6.97 -3.02 3.90
C ASN A 92 -7.40 -4.23 3.07
N TYR A 93 -6.60 -5.30 3.16
CA TYR A 93 -6.91 -6.61 2.60
C TYR A 93 -6.83 -7.65 3.70
N SER A 94 -7.83 -8.54 3.78
CA SER A 94 -7.97 -9.50 4.88
C SER A 94 -6.72 -10.34 5.11
N GLY A 95 -6.07 -10.80 4.03
CA GLY A 95 -4.82 -11.55 4.11
C GLY A 95 -3.65 -10.72 4.65
N ASP A 96 -3.55 -9.45 4.25
CA ASP A 96 -2.52 -8.54 4.74
C ASP A 96 -2.77 -8.20 6.22
N VAL A 97 -3.97 -7.79 6.59
CA VAL A 97 -4.34 -7.47 7.98
C VAL A 97 -4.04 -8.67 8.90
N MET A 98 -4.50 -9.87 8.55
CA MET A 98 -4.25 -11.07 9.36
C MET A 98 -2.75 -11.36 9.53
N ASN A 99 -1.96 -11.31 8.45
CA ASN A 99 -0.53 -11.63 8.53
C ASN A 99 0.27 -10.56 9.29
N PHE A 100 -0.08 -9.28 9.14
CA PHE A 100 0.56 -8.20 9.88
C PHE A 100 0.19 -8.20 11.36
N ASP A 101 -1.06 -8.50 11.71
CA ASP A 101 -1.49 -8.68 13.11
C ASP A 101 -0.68 -9.79 13.79
N MET A 102 -0.58 -10.96 13.14
CA MET A 102 0.23 -12.08 13.65
C MET A 102 1.70 -11.69 13.80
N ALA A 103 2.28 -10.97 12.83
CA ALA A 103 3.67 -10.53 12.90
C ALA A 103 3.91 -9.50 14.02
N ALA A 104 2.96 -8.59 14.24
CA ALA A 104 3.00 -7.62 15.31
C ALA A 104 2.89 -8.28 16.70
N GLU A 105 2.07 -9.33 16.84
CA GLU A 105 2.05 -10.17 18.05
C GLU A 105 3.40 -10.85 18.29
N MET A 106 3.95 -11.52 17.27
CA MET A 106 5.28 -12.18 17.38
C MET A 106 6.38 -11.19 17.78
N ALA A 107 6.36 -9.97 17.25
CA ALA A 107 7.34 -8.93 17.59
C ALA A 107 7.17 -8.38 19.01
N ARG A 108 5.91 -8.19 19.45
CA ARG A 108 5.60 -7.75 20.81
C ARG A 108 6.00 -8.79 21.87
N ASP A 109 5.89 -10.08 21.56
CA ASP A 109 6.37 -11.16 22.42
C ASP A 109 7.89 -11.11 22.65
N GLU A 110 8.65 -10.48 21.73
CA GLU A 110 10.09 -10.22 21.86
C GLU A 110 10.42 -8.83 22.42
N GLY A 111 9.40 -8.07 22.85
CA GLY A 111 9.57 -6.74 23.43
C GLY A 111 9.75 -5.60 22.42
N ILE A 112 9.45 -5.83 21.15
CA ILE A 112 9.43 -4.77 20.13
C ILE A 112 8.07 -4.08 20.16
N GLU A 113 8.07 -2.77 20.39
CA GLU A 113 6.85 -1.95 20.29
C GLU A 113 6.44 -1.82 18.82
N VAL A 114 5.22 -2.27 18.49
CA VAL A 114 4.70 -2.25 17.12
C VAL A 114 3.32 -1.63 17.11
N GLU A 115 3.14 -0.66 16.23
CA GLU A 115 1.85 -0.04 15.91
C GLU A 115 1.50 -0.27 14.45
N GLN A 116 0.21 -0.19 14.13
CA GLN A 116 -0.31 -0.42 12.78
C GLN A 116 -1.26 0.68 12.33
N VAL A 117 -1.24 1.01 11.03
CA VAL A 117 -2.23 1.87 10.37
C VAL A 117 -2.67 1.23 9.07
N ILE A 118 -3.97 0.91 9.00
CA ILE A 118 -4.62 0.27 7.85
C ILE A 118 -5.15 1.36 6.91
N ILE A 119 -4.73 1.31 5.65
CA ILE A 119 -5.12 2.27 4.61
C ILE A 119 -6.37 1.79 3.91
N ASN A 120 -7.33 2.70 3.76
CA ASN A 120 -8.70 2.41 3.33
C ASN A 120 -9.29 3.55 2.47
N ASP A 121 -8.47 4.02 1.53
CA ASP A 121 -8.74 5.22 0.72
C ASP A 121 -9.67 4.98 -0.49
N ASP A 122 -9.95 3.74 -0.86
CA ASP A 122 -10.73 3.41 -2.06
C ASP A 122 -12.24 3.63 -1.88
N VAL A 123 -12.74 4.77 -2.37
CA VAL A 123 -14.16 5.11 -2.32
C VAL A 123 -15.03 4.19 -3.16
N GLY A 124 -14.44 3.47 -4.12
CA GLY A 124 -15.18 2.56 -4.98
C GLY A 124 -15.48 1.21 -4.34
N SER A 125 -14.89 0.92 -3.18
CA SER A 125 -14.99 -0.37 -2.51
C SER A 125 -16.05 -0.45 -1.41
N GLY A 126 -16.63 0.68 -1.02
CA GLY A 126 -17.67 0.72 0.00
C GLY A 126 -18.17 2.13 0.31
N PRO A 127 -19.37 2.27 0.90
CA PRO A 127 -19.92 3.57 1.29
C PRO A 127 -19.09 4.20 2.43
N LYS A 128 -19.30 5.49 2.70
CA LYS A 128 -18.51 6.26 3.67
C LYS A 128 -18.69 5.75 5.09
N GLU A 129 -19.90 5.27 5.38
CA GLU A 129 -20.32 4.69 6.65
C GLU A 129 -19.60 3.38 6.97
N GLU A 130 -18.99 2.74 5.97
CA GLU A 130 -18.23 1.50 6.07
C GLU A 130 -16.76 1.72 5.65
N MET A 131 -16.23 2.92 5.90
CA MET A 131 -14.88 3.29 5.48
C MET A 131 -13.81 2.32 6.01
N GLU A 132 -13.99 1.77 7.20
CA GLU A 132 -13.12 0.75 7.80
C GLU A 132 -13.06 -0.56 7.00
N ASN A 133 -14.02 -0.82 6.11
CA ASN A 133 -14.05 -2.00 5.23
C ASN A 133 -13.54 -1.70 3.81
N ARG A 134 -13.24 -0.43 3.50
CA ARG A 134 -12.74 -0.04 2.17
C ARG A 134 -11.34 -0.57 1.93
N ARG A 135 -11.05 -0.96 0.68
CA ARG A 135 -9.72 -1.34 0.21
C ARG A 135 -8.71 -0.19 0.40
N GLY A 136 -7.45 -0.53 0.64
CA GLY A 136 -6.32 0.39 0.52
C GLY A 136 -5.72 0.29 -0.88
N VAL A 137 -5.47 1.42 -1.55
CA VAL A 137 -4.99 1.43 -2.94
C VAL A 137 -3.86 2.47 -3.10
N ALA A 138 -3.84 3.23 -4.20
CA ALA A 138 -2.75 4.14 -4.54
C ALA A 138 -2.47 5.23 -3.49
N GLY A 139 -3.44 5.59 -2.64
CA GLY A 139 -3.28 6.59 -1.58
C GLY A 139 -2.25 6.21 -0.53
N GLU A 140 -1.94 4.92 -0.39
CA GLU A 140 -0.86 4.41 0.48
C GLU A 140 0.47 5.14 0.25
N VAL A 141 0.78 5.48 -1.01
CA VAL A 141 2.01 6.18 -1.39
C VAL A 141 2.14 7.54 -0.70
N VAL A 142 1.04 8.28 -0.57
CA VAL A 142 1.01 9.59 0.07
C VAL A 142 1.26 9.45 1.57
N VAL A 143 0.68 8.41 2.19
CA VAL A 143 0.88 8.11 3.60
C VAL A 143 2.35 7.73 3.85
N TRP A 144 2.93 6.82 3.06
CA TRP A 144 4.34 6.45 3.16
C TRP A 144 5.29 7.65 3.05
N LYS A 145 4.98 8.59 2.14
CA LYS A 145 5.79 9.80 1.97
C LYS A 145 5.72 10.72 3.18
N ALA A 146 4.55 10.89 3.77
CA ALA A 146 4.35 11.75 4.94
C ALA A 146 5.02 11.17 6.18
N ILE A 147 4.76 9.89 6.50
CA ILE A 147 5.35 9.22 7.67
C ILE A 147 6.86 9.05 7.50
N GLY A 148 7.33 8.78 6.28
CA GLY A 148 8.76 8.67 5.98
C GLY A 148 9.49 9.98 6.28
N ALA A 149 8.92 11.13 5.90
CA ALA A 149 9.48 12.43 6.27
C ALA A 149 9.45 12.65 7.79
N LYS A 150 8.31 12.37 8.43
CA LYS A 150 8.12 12.57 9.87
C LYS A 150 9.07 11.72 10.72
N ALA A 151 9.27 10.46 10.33
CA ALA A 151 10.21 9.56 11.00
C ALA A 151 11.65 10.05 10.87
N GLU A 152 12.08 10.56 9.70
CA GLU A 152 13.44 11.11 9.51
C GLU A 152 13.72 12.36 10.37
N GLU A 153 12.69 13.06 10.84
CA GLU A 153 12.82 14.15 11.82
C GLU A 153 13.06 13.64 13.26
N GLY A 154 13.03 12.32 13.47
CA GLY A 154 13.20 11.70 14.80
C GLY A 154 11.93 11.70 15.64
N ALA A 155 10.75 11.81 15.01
CA ALA A 155 9.47 11.71 15.70
C ALA A 155 9.30 10.35 16.41
N SER A 156 8.50 10.36 17.47
CA SER A 156 8.11 9.14 18.19
C SER A 156 7.20 8.24 17.34
N LEU A 157 7.05 6.98 17.77
CA LEU A 157 6.13 6.03 17.14
C LEU A 157 4.70 6.58 17.08
N GLN A 158 4.24 7.14 18.21
CA GLN A 158 2.91 7.72 18.33
C GLN A 158 2.71 8.95 17.43
N GLU A 159 3.64 9.90 17.40
CA GLU A 159 3.54 11.07 16.50
C GLU A 159 3.56 10.65 15.02
N THR A 160 4.31 9.60 14.68
CA THR A 160 4.36 9.06 13.32
C THR A 160 3.05 8.37 12.94
N LYS A 161 2.46 7.61 13.85
CA LYS A 161 1.14 6.99 13.71
C LYS A 161 0.05 8.04 13.51
N GLU A 162 0.04 9.09 14.32
CA GLU A 162 -0.94 10.19 14.21
C GLU A 162 -0.86 10.89 12.84
N VAL A 163 0.35 11.08 12.29
CA VAL A 163 0.52 11.60 10.93
C VAL A 163 -0.05 10.62 9.90
N ALA A 164 0.20 9.31 10.05
CA ALA A 164 -0.31 8.30 9.15
C ALA A 164 -1.84 8.29 9.10
N GLU A 165 -2.49 8.23 10.27
CA GLU A 165 -3.94 8.24 10.43
C GLU A 165 -4.55 9.52 9.88
N LYS A 166 -3.95 10.68 10.17
CA LYS A 166 -4.40 11.97 9.65
C LYS A 166 -4.34 12.02 8.12
N VAL A 167 -3.26 11.55 7.52
CA VAL A 167 -3.13 11.55 6.06
C VAL A 167 -4.11 10.55 5.43
N ASN A 168 -4.25 9.35 5.99
CA ASN A 168 -5.23 8.36 5.54
C ASN A 168 -6.66 8.92 5.60
N ALA A 169 -7.05 9.54 6.71
CA ALA A 169 -8.36 10.15 6.88
C ALA A 169 -8.67 11.23 5.82
N ASN A 170 -7.65 11.89 5.27
CA ASN A 170 -7.76 12.94 4.25
C ASN A 170 -7.40 12.48 2.83
N THR A 171 -7.23 11.18 2.60
CA THR A 171 -6.89 10.62 1.29
C THR A 171 -8.06 9.81 0.76
N ARG A 172 -8.42 10.03 -0.51
CA ARG A 172 -9.45 9.27 -1.23
C ARG A 172 -8.97 8.96 -2.64
N SER A 173 -9.24 7.74 -3.08
CA SER A 173 -8.84 7.23 -4.38
C SER A 173 -10.00 6.50 -5.05
N MET A 174 -9.99 6.52 -6.37
CA MET A 174 -10.91 5.73 -7.18
C MET A 174 -10.24 5.36 -8.50
N GLY A 175 -10.35 4.09 -8.90
CA GLY A 175 -9.76 3.56 -10.12
C GLY A 175 -10.76 3.28 -11.24
N VAL A 176 -10.24 3.01 -12.43
CA VAL A 176 -10.98 2.48 -13.59
C VAL A 176 -10.07 1.51 -14.35
N ALA A 177 -10.63 0.41 -14.88
CA ALA A 177 -9.92 -0.49 -15.79
C ALA A 177 -10.57 -0.53 -17.17
N HIS A 178 -9.73 -0.55 -18.21
CA HIS A 178 -10.13 -0.79 -19.61
C HIS A 178 -9.84 -2.23 -20.05
N SER A 179 -9.11 -2.99 -19.23
CA SER A 179 -8.76 -4.38 -19.50
C SER A 179 -8.42 -5.09 -18.19
N PRO A 180 -8.68 -6.40 -18.07
CA PRO A 180 -8.24 -7.16 -16.91
C PRO A 180 -6.71 -7.32 -16.90
N CYS A 181 -6.15 -7.46 -15.70
CA CYS A 181 -4.76 -7.85 -15.56
C CYS A 181 -4.59 -9.36 -15.78
N ALA A 182 -3.45 -9.76 -16.34
CA ALA A 182 -3.09 -11.17 -16.50
C ALA A 182 -2.13 -11.60 -15.40
N VAL A 183 -2.52 -12.61 -14.61
CA VAL A 183 -1.64 -13.21 -13.60
C VAL A 183 -0.79 -14.29 -14.25
N PRO A 184 0.56 -14.25 -14.17
CA PRO A 184 1.41 -15.21 -14.87
C PRO A 184 1.14 -16.69 -14.57
N SER A 185 0.74 -17.02 -13.35
CA SER A 185 0.35 -18.39 -12.98
C SER A 185 -0.89 -18.89 -13.71
N MET A 186 -1.72 -17.98 -14.23
CA MET A 186 -2.93 -18.29 -15.00
C MET A 186 -2.67 -18.38 -16.50
N LEU A 187 -1.49 -17.98 -17.00
CA LEU A 187 -1.16 -18.00 -18.43
C LEU A 187 -1.10 -19.42 -19.06
N HIS A 188 -1.11 -20.48 -18.25
CA HIS A 188 -1.08 -21.88 -18.69
C HIS A 188 -2.40 -22.62 -18.40
N GLY A 189 -3.54 -21.96 -18.60
CA GLY A 189 -4.88 -22.58 -18.52
C GLY A 189 -5.82 -22.03 -17.44
N GLY A 190 -5.52 -20.88 -16.86
CA GLY A 190 -6.44 -20.15 -15.98
C GLY A 190 -7.22 -19.08 -16.75
N GLU A 191 -8.50 -18.91 -16.40
CA GLU A 191 -9.28 -17.78 -16.89
C GLU A 191 -8.84 -16.48 -16.17
N PRO A 192 -8.93 -15.31 -16.81
CA PRO A 192 -8.71 -14.03 -16.15
C PRO A 192 -9.58 -13.88 -14.90
N ASN A 193 -9.09 -13.18 -13.86
CA ASN A 193 -9.85 -12.89 -12.64
C ASN A 193 -11.21 -12.23 -12.92
N PHE A 194 -11.28 -11.44 -13.99
CA PHE A 194 -12.52 -10.93 -14.56
C PHE A 194 -12.34 -10.68 -16.05
N THR A 195 -13.45 -10.56 -16.78
CA THR A 195 -13.47 -10.25 -18.22
C THR A 195 -14.15 -8.92 -18.46
N LEU A 196 -13.65 -8.18 -19.45
CA LEU A 196 -14.23 -6.95 -19.99
C LEU A 196 -14.34 -7.10 -21.51
N GLY A 197 -15.45 -6.65 -22.09
CA GLY A 197 -15.59 -6.54 -23.54
C GLY A 197 -14.66 -5.47 -24.14
N GLU A 198 -14.40 -5.53 -25.45
CA GLU A 198 -13.50 -4.61 -26.16
C GLU A 198 -13.91 -3.12 -26.06
N ASN A 199 -15.18 -2.84 -25.79
CA ASN A 199 -15.71 -1.49 -25.63
C ASN A 199 -16.29 -1.25 -24.22
N GLU A 200 -15.82 -2.00 -23.22
CA GLU A 200 -16.24 -1.85 -21.82
C GLU A 200 -15.09 -1.31 -20.96
N MET A 201 -15.47 -0.61 -19.89
CA MET A 201 -14.59 -0.26 -18.79
C MET A 201 -15.28 -0.54 -17.46
N GLU A 202 -14.49 -0.86 -16.43
CA GLU A 202 -14.97 -1.13 -15.07
C GLU A 202 -14.61 0.03 -14.14
N ILE A 203 -15.61 0.70 -13.61
CA ILE A 203 -15.47 1.83 -12.69
C ILE A 203 -15.30 1.31 -11.26
N GLY A 204 -14.30 1.80 -10.52
CA GLY A 204 -14.06 1.43 -9.12
C GLY A 204 -13.44 0.04 -8.94
N VAL A 205 -12.79 -0.50 -9.98
CA VAL A 205 -12.08 -1.79 -9.92
C VAL A 205 -10.98 -1.78 -8.84
N GLY A 206 -10.79 -2.91 -8.15
CA GLY A 206 -9.69 -3.08 -7.21
C GLY A 206 -8.36 -3.40 -7.91
N HIS A 207 -7.23 -3.18 -7.23
CA HIS A 207 -5.91 -3.35 -7.84
C HIS A 207 -5.47 -4.82 -8.02
N HIS A 208 -6.21 -5.80 -7.48
CA HIS A 208 -6.04 -7.23 -7.81
C HIS A 208 -7.02 -7.72 -8.88
N GLY A 209 -7.83 -6.81 -9.45
CA GLY A 209 -8.91 -7.14 -10.38
C GLY A 209 -10.20 -7.54 -9.69
N GLU A 210 -10.40 -7.14 -8.43
CA GLU A 210 -11.69 -7.28 -7.76
C GLU A 210 -12.77 -6.45 -8.48
N PRO A 211 -14.02 -6.95 -8.55
CA PRO A 211 -15.11 -6.23 -9.21
C PRO A 211 -15.23 -4.79 -8.74
N GLY A 212 -15.58 -3.92 -9.69
CA GLY A 212 -15.87 -2.53 -9.42
C GLY A 212 -17.34 -2.31 -9.05
N ILE A 213 -17.76 -1.05 -9.13
CA ILE A 213 -19.13 -0.63 -8.89
C ILE A 213 -20.01 -0.95 -10.10
N GLU A 214 -19.51 -0.65 -11.29
CA GLU A 214 -20.28 -0.75 -12.53
C GLU A 214 -19.40 -0.98 -13.74
N ARG A 215 -19.94 -1.71 -14.72
CA ARG A 215 -19.39 -1.84 -16.06
C ARG A 215 -20.17 -0.95 -17.00
N VAL A 216 -19.46 -0.15 -17.77
CA VAL A 216 -20.05 0.80 -18.72
C VAL A 216 -19.30 0.75 -20.04
N ALA A 217 -19.89 1.27 -21.11
CA ALA A 217 -19.15 1.50 -22.35
C ALA A 217 -17.97 2.44 -22.10
N ILE A 218 -16.86 2.26 -22.83
CA ILE A 218 -15.71 3.17 -22.76
C ILE A 218 -16.17 4.61 -22.99
N LYS A 219 -15.73 5.50 -22.10
CA LYS A 219 -16.02 6.94 -22.13
C LYS A 219 -14.79 7.75 -22.52
N SER A 220 -15.01 9.03 -22.84
CA SER A 220 -13.89 9.96 -22.99
C SER A 220 -13.15 10.15 -21.65
N ALA A 221 -11.90 10.62 -21.71
CA ALA A 221 -11.12 10.91 -20.51
C ALA A 221 -11.82 11.95 -19.60
N ASP A 222 -12.49 12.95 -20.19
CA ASP A 222 -13.22 13.98 -19.44
C ASP A 222 -14.42 13.38 -18.68
N GLU A 223 -15.23 12.56 -19.35
CA GLU A 223 -16.37 11.89 -18.72
C GLU A 223 -15.90 10.91 -17.62
N THR A 224 -14.82 10.16 -17.85
CA THR A 224 -14.25 9.26 -16.85
C THR A 224 -13.72 10.03 -15.66
N THR A 225 -13.04 11.17 -15.89
CA THR A 225 -12.53 12.04 -14.82
C THR A 225 -13.67 12.59 -13.97
N GLU A 226 -14.76 13.04 -14.59
CA GLU A 226 -15.96 13.49 -13.89
C GLU A 226 -16.52 12.36 -13.00
N ILE A 227 -16.71 11.15 -13.54
CA ILE A 227 -17.23 9.99 -12.81
C ILE A 227 -16.42 9.67 -11.55
N LEU A 228 -15.09 9.68 -11.66
CA LEU A 228 -14.19 9.37 -10.54
C LEU A 228 -14.17 10.51 -9.51
N LEU A 229 -14.05 11.76 -9.99
CA LEU A 229 -13.96 12.92 -9.10
C LEU A 229 -15.28 13.20 -8.38
N SER A 230 -16.44 13.06 -9.01
CA SER A 230 -17.72 13.29 -8.33
C SER A 230 -17.82 12.44 -7.05
N ARG A 231 -17.44 11.16 -7.13
CA ARG A 231 -17.48 10.24 -5.98
C ARG A 231 -16.44 10.59 -4.90
N ILE A 232 -15.22 10.97 -5.30
CA ILE A 232 -14.18 11.42 -4.37
C ILE A 232 -14.64 12.69 -3.62
N LEU A 233 -15.20 13.66 -4.35
CA LEU A 233 -15.63 14.96 -3.82
C LEU A 233 -16.88 14.84 -2.95
N GLU A 234 -17.79 13.92 -3.27
CA GLU A 234 -18.94 13.59 -2.41
C GLU A 234 -18.48 12.95 -1.08
N ASP A 235 -17.48 12.07 -1.13
CA ASP A 235 -16.98 11.37 0.05
C ASP A 235 -16.17 12.29 0.98
N LEU A 236 -15.31 13.14 0.41
CA LEU A 236 -14.51 14.11 1.15
C LEU A 236 -14.71 15.53 0.55
N PRO A 237 -15.76 16.26 0.97
CA PRO A 237 -16.07 17.58 0.41
C PRO A 237 -15.03 18.63 0.78
N PHE A 238 -14.51 19.31 -0.25
CA PHE A 238 -13.58 20.43 -0.11
C PHE A 238 -14.33 21.77 -0.11
N LYS A 239 -13.70 22.78 0.51
CA LYS A 239 -14.15 24.16 0.52
C LYS A 239 -13.20 25.05 -0.29
N GLN A 240 -13.67 26.24 -0.61
CA GLN A 240 -12.83 27.24 -1.28
C GLN A 240 -11.57 27.49 -0.45
N ARG A 241 -10.40 27.47 -1.11
CA ARG A 241 -9.05 27.63 -0.54
C ARG A 241 -8.47 26.38 0.16
N ASP A 242 -9.16 25.24 0.12
CA ASP A 242 -8.51 23.99 0.48
C ASP A 242 -7.38 23.70 -0.52
N GLU A 243 -6.22 23.27 0.00
CA GLU A 243 -5.10 22.83 -0.81
C GLU A 243 -5.13 21.31 -0.93
N VAL A 244 -4.96 20.81 -2.15
CA VAL A 244 -4.99 19.37 -2.45
C VAL A 244 -3.74 18.95 -3.19
N SER A 245 -3.33 17.70 -2.95
CA SER A 245 -2.36 17.01 -3.79
C SER A 245 -3.09 15.94 -4.57
N VAL A 246 -2.86 15.87 -5.89
CA VAL A 246 -3.51 14.90 -6.77
C VAL A 246 -2.47 13.88 -7.24
N LEU A 247 -2.74 12.60 -7.01
CA LEU A 247 -1.97 11.48 -7.55
C LEU A 247 -2.75 10.86 -8.71
N ILE A 248 -2.19 10.93 -9.92
CA ILE A 248 -2.69 10.19 -11.07
C ILE A 248 -1.82 8.94 -11.21
N SER A 249 -2.41 7.77 -10.93
CA SER A 249 -1.74 6.47 -11.03
C SER A 249 -2.32 5.69 -12.20
N GLY A 250 -1.43 5.11 -13.01
CA GLY A 250 -1.78 4.18 -14.09
C GLY A 250 -1.51 2.74 -13.73
#